data_AF-A0A3M8G8M1-F1
#
_entry.id   AF-A0A3M8G8M1-F1
#
_cell.length_a   1.000
_cell.length_b   1.000
_cell.length_c   1.000
_cell.angle_alpha   90.00
_cell.angle_beta   90.00
_cell.angle_gamma   90.00
#
_symmetry.space_group_name_H-M   'P 1'
#
loop_
_entity.id
_entity.type
_entity.pdbx_description
1 polymer ?
#
loop_
_entity_poly.entity_id
_entity_poly.type
_entity_poly.pdbx_seq_one_letter_code
_entity_poly.pdbx_strand_id
1 'polypeptide(L)'
;MSIYIGYEFLIKPLQPATEILIAELGYAGFESFVETQNGLTAYIQKDEWRENILDEIFILKSDEFKITFTFRDIEQTNWNAEWEKNFQPIIVDDKVTVRAPFHDKPTTDYDIIIEPKMSFGTGHHETTHMMIQHILQNDFTDKSVLDMGCGTGVLAILAEKCGASKLDAIDIDNWCYLNSLENVERNDCKNILVYEGDVSLLADKSYDIIIANINRNILLADIPKYAECLNASGILFLSGFYEEDLPVITSVCNVNNLTFQEKIVKNNWISTKFVK
;
A
#
# COMPACT_ATOMS: atom_id res chain seq x y z
N MET A 1 17.69 8.05 -23.68
CA MET A 1 19.02 8.71 -23.73
C MET A 1 19.54 8.73 -22.30
N SER A 2 20.82 8.42 -22.07
CA SER A 2 21.41 8.47 -20.73
C SER A 2 21.36 9.91 -20.19
N ILE A 3 20.75 10.12 -19.02
CA ILE A 3 20.54 11.46 -18.44
C ILE A 3 21.68 11.83 -17.50
N TYR A 4 22.38 10.85 -16.92
CA TYR A 4 23.43 11.08 -15.93
C TYR A 4 24.72 10.36 -16.28
N ILE A 5 25.84 10.90 -15.81
CA ILE A 5 27.12 10.22 -15.72
C ILE A 5 27.41 9.98 -14.24
N GLY A 6 27.70 8.72 -13.91
CA GLY A 6 28.04 8.30 -12.56
C GLY A 6 29.55 8.08 -12.43
N TYR A 7 30.16 8.71 -11.43
CA TYR A 7 31.55 8.50 -11.05
C TYR A 7 31.62 7.65 -9.78
N GLU A 8 32.48 6.64 -9.78
CA GLU A 8 32.83 5.86 -8.60
C GLU A 8 34.26 6.21 -8.19
N PHE A 9 34.43 6.82 -7.03
CA PHE A 9 35.70 7.20 -6.42
C PHE A 9 36.07 6.20 -5.32
N LEU A 10 37.28 5.67 -5.39
CA LEU A 10 37.93 4.91 -4.31
C LEU A 10 38.91 5.83 -3.60
N ILE A 11 38.81 5.95 -2.27
CA ILE A 11 39.43 7.03 -1.49
C ILE A 11 40.25 6.45 -0.34
N LYS A 12 41.51 6.86 -0.17
CA LYS A 12 42.37 6.49 0.98
C LYS A 12 43.30 7.63 1.43
N PRO A 13 43.32 8.00 2.73
CA PRO A 13 42.35 7.63 3.77
C PRO A 13 40.94 8.17 3.45
N LEU A 14 39.88 7.47 3.89
CA LEU A 14 38.49 7.89 3.60
C LEU A 14 38.18 9.27 4.17
N GLN A 15 38.52 9.51 5.43
CA GLN A 15 38.30 10.80 6.08
C GLN A 15 39.63 11.49 6.37
N PRO A 16 39.73 12.81 6.18
CA PRO A 16 38.64 13.74 5.79
C PRO A 16 38.36 13.85 4.27
N ALA A 17 38.96 12.97 3.45
CA ALA A 17 38.97 13.12 2.00
C ALA A 17 37.58 13.08 1.34
N THR A 18 36.68 12.22 1.82
CA THR A 18 35.32 12.10 1.28
C THR A 18 34.54 13.40 1.42
N GLU A 19 34.60 14.07 2.58
CA GLU A 19 33.90 15.34 2.80
C GLU A 19 34.41 16.46 1.90
N ILE A 20 35.74 16.57 1.76
CA ILE A 20 36.39 17.54 0.89
C ILE A 20 36.03 17.28 -0.58
N LEU A 21 36.05 16.01 -1.00
CA LEU A 21 35.70 15.63 -2.37
C LEU A 21 34.23 15.92 -2.69
N ILE A 22 33.29 15.65 -1.78
CA ILE A 22 31.86 15.99 -1.96
C ILE A 22 31.71 17.49 -2.17
N ALA A 23 32.38 18.31 -1.35
CA ALA A 23 32.29 19.76 -1.44
C ALA A 23 32.80 20.28 -2.81
N GLU A 24 33.97 19.82 -3.25
CA GLU A 24 34.54 20.23 -4.54
C GLU A 24 33.71 19.74 -5.74
N LEU A 25 33.24 18.49 -5.72
CA LEU A 25 32.38 17.94 -6.76
C LEU A 25 31.04 18.68 -6.84
N GLY A 26 30.47 19.10 -5.71
CA GLY A 26 29.26 19.92 -5.68
C GLY A 26 29.42 21.24 -6.42
N TYR A 27 30.56 21.92 -6.26
CA TYR A 27 30.86 23.13 -7.04
C TYR A 27 31.07 22.87 -8.53
N ALA A 28 31.51 21.67 -8.89
CA ALA A 28 31.69 21.25 -10.28
C ALA A 28 30.40 20.82 -10.98
N GLY A 29 29.25 20.79 -10.29
CA GLY A 29 27.94 20.46 -10.85
C GLY A 29 27.43 19.06 -10.55
N PHE A 30 28.08 18.30 -9.67
CA PHE A 30 27.53 17.03 -9.21
C PHE A 30 26.38 17.27 -8.22
N GLU A 31 25.25 16.58 -8.40
CA GLU A 31 24.00 16.87 -7.68
C GLU A 31 23.64 15.79 -6.65
N SER A 32 24.20 14.58 -6.77
CA SER A 32 23.89 13.45 -5.89
C SER A 32 25.14 12.68 -5.51
N PHE A 33 25.19 12.28 -4.24
CA PHE A 33 26.35 11.67 -3.60
C PHE A 33 25.90 10.48 -2.75
N VAL A 34 26.56 9.34 -2.92
CA VAL A 34 26.32 8.13 -2.12
C VAL A 34 27.67 7.65 -1.60
N GLU A 35 27.89 7.81 -0.30
CA GLU A 35 29.08 7.27 0.35
C GLU A 35 29.08 5.73 0.28
N THR A 36 30.24 5.15 0.02
CA THR A 36 30.43 3.70 -0.02
C THR A 36 31.46 3.29 1.02
N GLN A 37 31.58 1.99 1.30
CA GLN A 37 32.55 1.47 2.27
C GLN A 37 34.00 1.87 1.96
N ASN A 38 34.31 2.14 0.68
CA ASN A 38 35.67 2.41 0.19
C ASN A 38 35.82 3.79 -0.48
N GLY A 39 34.81 4.65 -0.43
CA GLY A 39 34.86 5.96 -1.07
C GLY A 39 33.48 6.57 -1.33
N LEU A 40 33.22 6.99 -2.57
CA LEU A 40 32.07 7.83 -2.93
C LEU A 40 31.58 7.52 -4.34
N THR A 41 30.26 7.45 -4.53
CA THR A 41 29.63 7.53 -5.85
C THR A 41 29.02 8.92 -6.01
N ALA A 42 29.28 9.59 -7.14
CA ALA A 42 28.73 10.91 -7.44
C ALA A 42 28.07 10.94 -8.82
N TYR A 43 27.00 11.71 -8.97
CA TYR A 43 26.23 11.80 -10.21
C TYR A 43 26.11 13.24 -10.71
N ILE A 44 26.24 13.41 -12.03
CA ILE A 44 26.08 14.68 -12.74
C ILE A 44 25.21 14.49 -13.98
N GLN A 45 24.38 15.48 -14.31
CA GLN A 45 23.59 15.45 -15.54
C GLN A 45 24.50 15.44 -16.77
N LYS A 46 24.18 14.61 -17.76
CA LYS A 46 25.00 14.43 -18.96
C LYS A 46 25.16 15.73 -19.77
N ASP A 47 24.16 16.62 -19.71
CA ASP A 47 24.18 17.92 -20.37
C ASP A 47 25.11 18.93 -19.66
N GLU A 48 25.42 18.72 -18.38
CA GLU A 48 26.36 19.54 -17.60
C GLU A 48 27.77 18.92 -17.54
N TRP A 49 27.89 17.65 -17.91
CA TRP A 49 29.15 16.93 -17.89
C TRP A 49 30.08 17.36 -19.02
N ARG A 50 31.38 17.43 -18.70
CA ARG A 50 32.47 17.65 -19.65
C ARG A 50 33.64 16.72 -19.32
N GLU A 51 34.39 16.30 -20.34
CA GLU A 51 35.48 15.32 -20.18
C GLU A 51 36.53 15.76 -19.15
N ASN A 52 36.77 17.06 -19.05
CA ASN A 52 37.75 17.67 -18.14
C ASN A 52 37.14 18.19 -16.83
N ILE A 53 35.94 17.74 -16.44
CA ILE A 53 35.23 18.27 -15.26
C ILE A 53 35.98 18.08 -13.94
N LEU A 54 36.84 17.07 -13.87
CA LEU A 54 37.65 16.79 -12.67
C LEU A 54 38.95 17.60 -12.60
N ASP A 55 39.32 18.36 -13.64
CA ASP A 55 40.55 19.15 -13.65
C ASP A 55 40.53 20.28 -12.61
N GLU A 56 39.35 20.73 -12.20
CA GLU A 56 39.14 21.80 -11.21
C GLU A 56 39.05 21.26 -9.77
N ILE A 57 39.09 19.93 -9.60
CA ILE A 57 39.01 19.27 -8.29
C ILE A 57 40.43 19.17 -7.71
N PHE A 58 40.72 20.00 -6.71
CA PHE A 58 42.04 20.16 -6.12
C PHE A 58 42.44 18.95 -5.27
N ILE A 59 41.50 18.32 -4.58
CA ILE A 59 41.82 17.16 -3.73
C ILE A 59 42.39 15.98 -4.55
N LEU A 60 42.00 15.84 -5.82
CA LEU A 60 42.53 14.81 -6.72
C LEU A 60 44.01 15.04 -7.08
N LYS A 61 44.53 16.26 -6.88
CA LYS A 61 45.93 16.64 -7.14
C LYS A 61 46.78 16.63 -5.88
N SER A 62 46.19 16.36 -4.71
CA SER A 62 46.90 16.32 -3.44
C SER A 62 47.64 15.00 -3.28
N ASP A 63 48.90 15.05 -2.83
CA ASP A 63 49.67 13.86 -2.46
C ASP A 63 49.26 13.27 -1.10
N GLU A 64 48.40 13.97 -0.34
CA GLU A 64 47.92 13.54 0.97
C GLU A 64 46.86 12.41 0.88
N PHE A 65 46.19 12.30 -0.27
CA PHE A 65 45.11 11.36 -0.50
C PHE A 65 45.34 10.53 -1.77
N LYS A 66 45.04 9.24 -1.70
CA LYS A 66 45.00 8.35 -2.86
C LYS A 66 43.56 8.21 -3.30
N ILE A 67 43.21 8.88 -4.39
CA ILE A 67 41.88 8.83 -4.99
C ILE A 67 41.99 8.31 -6.42
N THR A 68 41.26 7.25 -6.73
CA THR A 68 41.11 6.76 -8.12
C THR A 68 39.64 6.74 -8.47
N PHE A 69 39.32 6.92 -9.75
CA PHE A 69 37.93 6.93 -10.19
C PHE A 69 37.72 6.16 -11.48
N THR A 70 36.48 5.74 -11.68
CA THR A 70 35.95 5.32 -12.97
C THR A 70 34.62 6.03 -13.18
N PHE A 71 34.20 6.18 -14.43
CA PHE A 71 32.88 6.75 -14.73
C PHE A 71 32.19 5.96 -15.82
N ARG A 72 30.86 6.01 -15.83
CA ARG A 72 30.02 5.37 -16.84
C ARG A 72 28.77 6.20 -17.09
N ASP A 73 28.24 6.06 -18.30
CA ASP A 73 26.90 6.52 -18.62
C ASP A 73 25.89 5.75 -17.77
N ILE A 74 25.01 6.49 -17.09
CA ILE A 74 23.85 5.93 -16.41
C ILE A 74 22.67 6.05 -17.37
N GLU A 75 22.28 4.91 -17.92
CA GLU A 75 21.07 4.84 -18.73
C GLU A 75 19.86 5.30 -17.89
N GLN A 76 18.92 5.96 -18.54
CA GLN A 76 17.65 6.32 -17.92
C GLN A 76 16.87 5.05 -17.63
N THR A 77 17.05 4.49 -16.44
CA THR A 77 16.16 3.44 -15.94
C THR A 77 14.80 4.08 -15.69
N ASN A 78 13.79 3.66 -16.44
CA ASN A 78 12.41 4.01 -16.13
C ASN A 78 12.00 3.20 -14.90
N TRP A 79 12.28 3.74 -13.72
CA TRP A 79 11.96 3.11 -12.43
C TRP A 79 10.46 2.79 -12.30
N ASN A 80 9.58 3.56 -12.95
CA ASN A 80 8.15 3.23 -13.00
C ASN A 80 7.94 1.93 -13.79
N ALA A 81 8.53 1.80 -14.98
CA ALA A 81 8.41 0.57 -15.78
C ALA A 81 9.05 -0.65 -15.09
N GLU A 82 10.15 -0.46 -14.37
CA GLU A 82 10.79 -1.53 -13.60
C GLU A 82 9.96 -1.93 -12.39
N TRP A 83 9.33 -0.97 -11.71
CA TRP A 83 8.37 -1.23 -10.64
C TRP A 83 7.11 -1.93 -11.17
N GLU A 84 6.52 -1.45 -12.28
CA GLU A 84 5.34 -2.04 -12.94
C GLU A 84 5.59 -3.50 -13.34
N LYS A 85 6.78 -3.80 -13.88
CA LYS A 85 7.17 -5.16 -14.28
C LYS A 85 7.21 -6.14 -13.10
N ASN A 86 7.52 -5.65 -11.90
CA ASN A 86 7.64 -6.45 -10.69
C ASN A 86 6.35 -6.45 -9.85
N PHE A 87 5.42 -5.55 -10.12
CA PHE A 87 4.10 -5.55 -9.51
C PHE A 87 3.28 -6.69 -10.15
N GLN A 88 2.79 -7.62 -9.34
CA GLN A 88 2.05 -8.79 -9.83
C GLN A 88 0.57 -8.68 -9.44
N PRO A 89 -0.37 -9.04 -10.32
CA PRO A 89 -1.77 -9.11 -9.94
C PRO A 89 -1.96 -10.19 -8.87
N ILE A 90 -3.02 -10.03 -8.09
CA ILE A 90 -3.36 -10.92 -6.98
C ILE A 90 -4.58 -11.71 -7.39
N ILE A 91 -4.48 -13.02 -7.27
CA ILE A 91 -5.57 -13.94 -7.60
C ILE A 91 -6.02 -14.60 -6.30
N VAL A 92 -7.33 -14.52 -6.01
CA VAL A 92 -7.95 -15.14 -4.84
C VAL A 92 -8.98 -16.16 -5.31
N ASP A 93 -8.81 -17.40 -4.85
CA ASP A 93 -9.66 -18.56 -5.13
C ASP A 93 -9.99 -18.77 -6.62
N ASP A 94 -9.07 -18.37 -7.53
CA ASP A 94 -9.26 -18.37 -8.99
C ASP A 94 -10.51 -17.61 -9.49
N LYS A 95 -11.13 -16.80 -8.63
CA LYS A 95 -12.38 -16.07 -8.89
C LYS A 95 -12.23 -14.57 -8.91
N VAL A 96 -11.31 -14.02 -8.13
CA VAL A 96 -11.09 -12.58 -8.04
C VAL A 96 -9.67 -12.28 -8.47
N THR A 97 -9.51 -11.30 -9.36
CA THR A 97 -8.22 -10.70 -9.65
C THR A 97 -8.21 -9.25 -9.23
N VAL A 98 -7.29 -8.89 -8.34
CA VAL A 98 -6.95 -7.50 -8.02
C VAL A 98 -5.70 -7.14 -8.81
N ARG A 99 -5.79 -6.14 -9.69
CA ARG A 99 -4.69 -5.78 -10.59
C ARG A 99 -4.52 -4.27 -10.70
N ALA A 100 -3.33 -3.84 -11.08
CA ALA A 100 -3.10 -2.48 -11.53
C ALA A 100 -3.64 -2.25 -12.96
N PRO A 101 -3.87 -0.99 -13.38
CA PRO A 101 -4.43 -0.68 -14.70
C PRO A 101 -3.58 -1.16 -15.86
N PHE A 102 -2.26 -1.20 -15.66
CA PHE A 102 -1.28 -1.61 -16.68
C PHE A 102 -1.21 -3.14 -16.86
N HIS A 103 -1.85 -3.93 -15.99
CA HIS A 103 -1.97 -5.37 -16.19
C HIS A 103 -3.07 -5.71 -17.20
N ASP A 104 -2.86 -6.79 -17.95
CA ASP A 104 -3.85 -7.36 -18.84
C ASP A 104 -5.14 -7.75 -18.10
N LYS A 105 -6.25 -7.73 -18.84
CA LYS A 105 -7.55 -8.13 -18.32
C LYS A 105 -7.55 -9.63 -17.97
N PRO A 106 -7.97 -10.03 -16.76
CA PRO A 106 -7.96 -11.41 -16.33
C PRO A 106 -9.17 -12.18 -16.89
N THR A 107 -9.15 -13.50 -16.71
CA THR A 107 -10.26 -14.42 -17.05
C THR A 107 -11.10 -14.82 -15.83
N THR A 108 -10.84 -14.22 -14.67
CA THR A 108 -11.55 -14.49 -13.42
C THR A 108 -12.94 -13.87 -13.41
N ASP A 109 -13.82 -14.37 -12.55
CA ASP A 109 -15.22 -13.92 -12.43
C ASP A 109 -15.31 -12.43 -12.08
N TYR A 110 -14.40 -11.95 -11.21
CA TYR A 110 -14.35 -10.58 -10.74
C TYR A 110 -12.99 -9.94 -11.02
N ASP A 111 -12.98 -8.92 -11.89
CA ASP A 111 -11.84 -8.06 -12.17
C ASP A 111 -11.95 -6.77 -11.36
N ILE A 112 -10.96 -6.52 -10.48
CA ILE A 112 -10.85 -5.33 -9.65
C ILE A 112 -9.57 -4.58 -10.02
N ILE A 113 -9.72 -3.33 -10.45
CA ILE A 113 -8.62 -2.48 -10.87
C ILE A 113 -8.28 -1.51 -9.73
N ILE A 114 -7.11 -1.63 -9.14
CA ILE A 114 -6.64 -0.75 -8.06
C ILE A 114 -5.38 -0.03 -8.52
N GLU A 115 -5.36 1.29 -8.47
CA GLU A 115 -4.11 2.06 -8.64
C GLU A 115 -3.20 1.81 -7.43
N PRO A 116 -1.97 1.33 -7.62
CA PRO A 116 -1.06 1.18 -6.51
C PRO A 116 -0.57 2.56 -6.07
N LYS A 117 -1.05 3.01 -4.91
CA LYS A 117 -0.63 4.24 -4.24
C LYS A 117 -0.17 3.91 -2.83
N MET A 118 0.26 4.92 -2.06
CA MET A 118 0.62 4.77 -0.64
C MET A 118 -0.58 4.51 0.30
N SER A 119 -1.66 3.89 -0.19
CA SER A 119 -2.82 3.48 0.61
C SER A 119 -2.79 1.97 0.85
N PHE A 120 -3.22 1.55 2.05
CA PHE A 120 -3.40 0.13 2.35
C PHE A 120 -4.59 -0.46 1.57
N GLY A 121 -4.57 -1.76 1.28
CA GLY A 121 -5.66 -2.44 0.57
C GLY A 121 -5.38 -2.77 -0.91
N THR A 122 -4.12 -2.85 -1.33
CA THR A 122 -3.76 -3.32 -2.68
C THR A 122 -4.08 -4.81 -2.92
N GLY A 123 -4.49 -5.53 -1.88
CA GLY A 123 -4.74 -6.98 -1.87
C GLY A 123 -3.52 -7.82 -1.47
N HIS A 124 -2.30 -7.25 -1.49
CA HIS A 124 -1.06 -8.02 -1.30
C HIS A 124 -0.87 -8.51 0.13
N HIS A 125 -1.53 -7.84 1.08
CA HIS A 125 -1.52 -8.23 2.48
C HIS A 125 -2.48 -9.40 2.74
N GLU A 126 -2.06 -10.34 3.58
CA GLU A 126 -2.80 -11.56 3.91
C GLU A 126 -4.22 -11.27 4.39
N THR A 127 -4.39 -10.20 5.15
CA THR A 127 -5.70 -9.80 5.68
C THR A 127 -6.69 -9.44 4.59
N THR A 128 -6.26 -8.70 3.55
CA THR A 128 -7.15 -8.36 2.43
C THR A 128 -7.53 -9.60 1.63
N HIS A 129 -6.56 -10.50 1.40
CA HIS A 129 -6.81 -11.78 0.74
C HIS A 129 -7.87 -12.61 1.48
N MET A 130 -7.76 -12.74 2.81
CA MET A 130 -8.75 -13.49 3.59
C MET A 130 -10.12 -12.81 3.66
N MET A 131 -10.17 -11.47 3.68
CA MET A 131 -11.45 -10.74 3.62
C MET A 131 -12.15 -10.95 2.26
N ILE A 132 -11.38 -10.99 1.16
CA ILE A 132 -11.92 -11.36 -0.17
C ILE A 132 -12.51 -12.78 -0.14
N GLN A 133 -11.83 -13.74 0.50
CA GLN A 133 -12.35 -15.10 0.64
C GLN A 133 -13.68 -15.13 1.41
N HIS A 134 -13.81 -14.37 2.50
CA HIS A 134 -15.08 -14.23 3.21
C HIS A 134 -16.19 -13.66 2.32
N ILE A 135 -15.89 -12.63 1.53
CA ILE A 135 -16.87 -12.04 0.61
C ILE A 135 -17.35 -13.10 -0.40
N LEU A 136 -16.44 -13.87 -0.99
CA LEU A 136 -16.77 -14.93 -1.95
C LEU A 136 -17.56 -16.10 -1.36
N GLN A 137 -17.46 -16.33 -0.05
CA GLN A 137 -18.12 -17.43 0.65
C GLN A 137 -19.49 -17.05 1.22
N ASN A 138 -19.90 -15.78 1.09
CA ASN A 138 -21.14 -15.25 1.67
C ASN A 138 -21.98 -14.52 0.63
N ASP A 139 -23.28 -14.39 0.91
CA ASP A 139 -24.23 -13.75 -0.01
C ASP A 139 -24.32 -12.24 0.26
N PHE A 140 -23.91 -11.46 -0.74
CA PHE A 140 -23.95 -9.99 -0.73
C PHE A 140 -25.13 -9.44 -1.54
N THR A 141 -25.93 -10.30 -2.18
CA THR A 141 -27.04 -9.89 -3.05
C THR A 141 -28.03 -9.03 -2.29
N ASP A 142 -28.28 -7.83 -2.81
CA ASP A 142 -29.20 -6.82 -2.26
C ASP A 142 -28.90 -6.40 -0.81
N LYS A 143 -27.68 -6.61 -0.32
CA LYS A 143 -27.26 -6.24 1.03
C LYS A 143 -26.80 -4.79 1.13
N SER A 144 -27.06 -4.20 2.29
CA SER A 144 -26.43 -2.97 2.74
C SER A 144 -25.10 -3.27 3.45
N VAL A 145 -24.02 -2.61 3.01
CA VAL A 145 -22.64 -2.93 3.44
C VAL A 145 -21.92 -1.68 3.94
N LEU A 146 -21.15 -1.82 5.01
CA LEU A 146 -20.14 -0.85 5.44
C LEU A 146 -18.75 -1.45 5.27
N ASP A 147 -17.85 -0.74 4.60
CA ASP A 147 -16.40 -1.00 4.58
C ASP A 147 -15.69 0.08 5.41
N MET A 148 -15.32 -0.28 6.64
CA MET A 148 -14.75 0.63 7.64
C MET A 148 -13.22 0.53 7.67
N GLY A 149 -12.54 1.65 7.44
CA GLY A 149 -11.11 1.72 7.12
C GLY A 149 -10.83 1.20 5.71
N CYS A 150 -11.55 1.75 4.72
CA CYS A 150 -11.63 1.18 3.37
C CYS A 150 -10.32 1.25 2.57
N GLY A 151 -9.37 2.13 2.92
CA GLY A 151 -8.06 2.19 2.28
C GLY A 151 -8.14 2.50 0.77
N THR A 152 -7.92 1.50 -0.07
CA THR A 152 -8.10 1.57 -1.53
C THR A 152 -9.56 1.43 -1.99
N GLY A 153 -10.46 0.99 -1.11
CA GLY A 153 -11.85 0.65 -1.42
C GLY A 153 -12.03 -0.76 -2.03
N VAL A 154 -10.98 -1.60 -2.03
CA VAL A 154 -11.01 -2.91 -2.70
C VAL A 154 -12.13 -3.84 -2.20
N LEU A 155 -12.45 -3.81 -0.90
CA LEU A 155 -13.47 -4.69 -0.31
C LEU A 155 -14.87 -4.17 -0.62
N ALA A 156 -15.11 -2.86 -0.53
CA ALA A 156 -16.35 -2.23 -1.01
C ALA A 156 -16.60 -2.52 -2.50
N ILE A 157 -15.58 -2.38 -3.36
CA ILE A 157 -15.69 -2.65 -4.80
C ILE A 157 -16.06 -4.11 -5.06
N LEU A 158 -15.41 -5.06 -4.38
CA LEU A 158 -15.75 -6.47 -4.51
C LEU A 158 -17.19 -6.74 -4.04
N ALA A 159 -17.58 -6.17 -2.89
CA ALA A 159 -18.93 -6.36 -2.34
C ALA A 159 -20.02 -5.87 -3.32
N GLU A 160 -19.83 -4.73 -3.98
CA GLU A 160 -20.75 -4.27 -5.03
C GLU A 160 -20.77 -5.23 -6.23
N LYS A 161 -19.60 -5.69 -6.69
CA LYS A 161 -19.51 -6.67 -7.79
C LYS A 161 -20.16 -8.02 -7.43
N CYS A 162 -20.19 -8.38 -6.16
CA CYS A 162 -20.90 -9.56 -5.63
C CYS A 162 -22.40 -9.32 -5.37
N GLY A 163 -22.94 -8.15 -5.72
CA GLY A 163 -24.39 -7.89 -5.72
C GLY A 163 -24.91 -7.00 -4.59
N ALA A 164 -24.05 -6.41 -3.76
CA ALA A 164 -24.48 -5.45 -2.76
C ALA A 164 -25.11 -4.20 -3.41
N SER A 165 -26.20 -3.71 -2.83
CA SER A 165 -27.05 -2.66 -3.42
C SER A 165 -26.88 -1.29 -2.78
N LYS A 166 -26.32 -1.22 -1.56
CA LYS A 166 -26.04 0.03 -0.85
C LYS A 166 -24.75 -0.12 -0.06
N LEU A 167 -23.73 0.67 -0.37
CA LEU A 167 -22.44 0.55 0.28
C LEU A 167 -21.93 1.90 0.77
N ASP A 168 -21.49 1.95 2.01
CA ASP A 168 -20.70 3.06 2.54
C ASP A 168 -19.26 2.59 2.75
N ALA A 169 -18.29 3.35 2.26
CA ALA A 169 -16.86 3.13 2.48
C ALA A 169 -16.29 4.32 3.24
N ILE A 170 -15.69 4.09 4.41
CA ILE A 170 -15.26 5.18 5.30
C ILE A 170 -13.79 4.99 5.65
N ASP A 171 -13.00 6.04 5.51
CA ASP A 171 -11.62 6.08 6.00
C ASP A 171 -11.32 7.44 6.65
N ILE A 172 -10.49 7.43 7.69
CA ILE A 172 -10.10 8.65 8.41
C ILE A 172 -8.99 9.41 7.68
N ASP A 173 -8.23 8.74 6.82
CA ASP A 173 -7.17 9.36 6.05
C ASP A 173 -7.71 9.91 4.72
N ASN A 174 -7.59 11.24 4.52
CA ASN A 174 -7.93 11.91 3.27
C ASN A 174 -7.27 11.28 2.04
N TRP A 175 -6.05 10.73 2.17
CA TRP A 175 -5.39 10.04 1.05
C TRP A 175 -6.12 8.76 0.65
N CYS A 176 -6.59 7.97 1.63
CA CYS A 176 -7.40 6.77 1.40
C CYS A 176 -8.78 7.12 0.86
N TYR A 177 -9.41 8.18 1.39
CA TYR A 177 -10.67 8.71 0.87
C TYR A 177 -10.60 9.04 -0.63
N LEU A 178 -9.62 9.86 -1.03
CA LEU A 178 -9.44 10.24 -2.43
C LEU A 178 -9.10 9.03 -3.31
N ASN A 179 -8.24 8.12 -2.84
CA ASN A 179 -7.89 6.93 -3.59
C ASN A 179 -9.08 5.96 -3.78
N SER A 180 -9.90 5.81 -2.74
CA SER A 180 -11.12 4.99 -2.81
C SER A 180 -12.11 5.55 -3.83
N LEU A 181 -12.32 6.87 -3.88
CA LEU A 181 -13.16 7.50 -4.91
C LEU A 181 -12.68 7.17 -6.32
N GLU A 182 -11.38 7.34 -6.59
CA GLU A 182 -10.80 7.05 -7.90
C GLU A 182 -10.91 5.57 -8.28
N ASN A 183 -10.69 4.65 -7.33
CA ASN A 183 -10.82 3.21 -7.59
C ASN A 183 -12.28 2.79 -7.78
N VAL A 184 -13.23 3.36 -7.03
CA VAL A 184 -14.67 3.12 -7.22
C VAL A 184 -15.09 3.54 -8.63
N GLU A 185 -14.70 4.75 -9.06
CA GLU A 185 -14.97 5.24 -10.41
C GLU A 185 -14.37 4.31 -11.48
N ARG A 186 -13.11 3.92 -11.30
CA ARG A 186 -12.37 3.05 -12.23
C ARG A 186 -12.94 1.65 -12.39
N ASN A 187 -13.66 1.15 -11.38
CA ASN A 187 -14.29 -0.16 -11.42
C ASN A 187 -15.75 -0.11 -11.88
N ASP A 188 -16.21 1.06 -12.33
CA ASP A 188 -17.58 1.36 -12.74
C ASP A 188 -18.64 1.06 -11.67
N CYS A 189 -18.24 1.11 -10.40
CA CYS A 189 -19.13 0.95 -9.26
C CYS A 189 -19.99 2.21 -9.05
N LYS A 190 -21.29 2.03 -8.79
CA LYS A 190 -22.29 3.11 -8.70
C LYS A 190 -23.01 3.16 -7.36
N ASN A 191 -22.92 2.12 -6.55
CA ASN A 191 -23.65 2.01 -5.29
C ASN A 191 -22.79 2.31 -4.04
N ILE A 192 -21.49 2.56 -4.22
CA ILE A 192 -20.55 2.92 -3.15
C ILE A 192 -20.52 4.43 -2.94
N LEU A 193 -20.81 4.85 -1.71
CA LEU A 193 -20.59 6.20 -1.22
C LEU A 193 -19.34 6.20 -0.33
N VAL A 194 -18.34 7.00 -0.69
CA VAL A 194 -17.10 7.13 0.07
C VAL A 194 -17.17 8.36 0.98
N TYR A 195 -16.73 8.23 2.23
CA TYR A 195 -16.67 9.32 3.20
C TYR A 195 -15.30 9.40 3.87
N GLU A 196 -14.85 10.62 4.15
CA GLU A 196 -13.73 10.87 5.04
C GLU A 196 -14.25 11.01 6.48
N GLY A 197 -13.77 10.17 7.40
CA GLY A 197 -14.12 10.25 8.81
C GLY A 197 -13.95 8.93 9.56
N ASP A 198 -14.63 8.83 10.69
CA ASP A 198 -14.51 7.71 11.62
C ASP A 198 -15.88 7.12 11.99
N VAL A 199 -15.88 6.25 13.00
CA VAL A 199 -17.07 5.54 13.50
C VAL A 199 -18.21 6.47 13.93
N SER A 200 -17.95 7.76 14.19
CA SER A 200 -18.97 8.76 14.52
C SER A 200 -19.97 9.00 13.38
N LEU A 201 -19.58 8.74 12.12
CA LEU A 201 -20.45 8.85 10.94
C LEU A 201 -21.51 7.74 10.86
N LEU A 202 -21.46 6.75 11.76
CA LEU A 202 -22.41 5.64 11.80
C LEU A 202 -23.69 5.96 12.60
N ALA A 203 -23.82 7.17 13.15
CA ALA A 203 -25.04 7.59 13.82
C ALA A 203 -26.27 7.41 12.90
N ASP A 204 -27.31 6.75 13.42
CA ASP A 204 -28.57 6.46 12.72
C ASP A 204 -28.45 5.65 11.41
N LYS A 205 -27.33 4.96 11.21
CA LYS A 205 -27.13 4.04 10.08
C LYS A 205 -27.38 2.60 10.46
N SER A 206 -27.76 1.78 9.48
CA SER A 206 -27.89 0.34 9.67
C SER A 206 -27.45 -0.43 8.44
N TYR A 207 -26.80 -1.58 8.66
CA TYR A 207 -26.20 -2.42 7.63
C TYR A 207 -26.51 -3.90 7.86
N ASP A 208 -26.58 -4.66 6.78
CA ASP A 208 -26.65 -6.12 6.83
C ASP A 208 -25.27 -6.73 7.04
N ILE A 209 -24.22 -6.08 6.51
CA ILE A 209 -22.84 -6.54 6.59
C ILE A 209 -21.93 -5.37 6.95
N ILE A 210 -21.04 -5.57 7.91
CA ILE A 210 -19.93 -4.66 8.20
C ILE A 210 -18.61 -5.40 7.97
N ILE A 211 -17.71 -4.77 7.25
CA ILE A 211 -16.36 -5.22 6.91
C ILE A 211 -15.40 -4.24 7.58
N ALA A 212 -14.48 -4.73 8.42
CA ALA A 212 -13.46 -3.89 9.04
C ALA A 212 -12.10 -4.62 9.09
N ASN A 213 -11.18 -4.19 8.23
CA ASN A 213 -9.81 -4.71 8.16
C ASN A 213 -8.82 -3.67 8.67
N ILE A 214 -8.85 -3.42 9.99
CA ILE A 214 -8.14 -2.33 10.65
C ILE A 214 -7.42 -2.81 11.91
N ASN A 215 -6.65 -1.92 12.54
CA ASN A 215 -5.87 -2.27 13.72
C ASN A 215 -6.75 -2.74 14.88
N ARG A 216 -6.29 -3.80 15.58
CA ARG A 216 -6.92 -4.38 16.78
C ARG A 216 -7.47 -3.37 17.78
N ASN A 217 -6.70 -2.35 18.16
CA ASN A 217 -7.11 -1.44 19.23
C ASN A 217 -8.31 -0.58 18.80
N ILE A 218 -8.38 -0.24 17.51
CA ILE A 218 -9.52 0.48 16.93
C ILE A 218 -10.73 -0.45 16.86
N LEU A 219 -10.54 -1.71 16.43
CA LEU A 219 -11.62 -2.70 16.47
C LEU A 219 -12.24 -2.85 17.86
N LEU A 220 -11.42 -2.99 18.90
CA LEU A 220 -11.91 -3.13 20.28
C LEU A 220 -12.74 -1.92 20.73
N ALA A 221 -12.40 -0.71 20.26
CA ALA A 221 -13.15 0.51 20.56
C ALA A 221 -14.47 0.60 19.76
N ASP A 222 -14.45 0.17 18.50
CA ASP A 222 -15.55 0.42 17.55
C ASP A 222 -16.57 -0.73 17.46
N ILE A 223 -16.24 -1.96 17.87
CA ILE A 223 -17.16 -3.11 17.86
C ILE A 223 -18.52 -2.81 18.50
N PRO A 224 -18.62 -2.13 19.68
CA PRO A 224 -19.92 -1.76 20.23
C PRO A 224 -20.77 -0.95 19.25
N LYS A 225 -20.15 -0.01 18.52
CA LYS A 225 -20.86 0.79 17.53
C LYS A 225 -21.22 0.01 16.28
N TYR A 226 -20.35 -0.88 15.82
CA TYR A 226 -20.67 -1.82 14.72
C TYR A 226 -21.86 -2.69 15.07
N ALA A 227 -21.90 -3.24 16.30
CA ALA A 227 -23.00 -4.05 16.78
C ALA A 227 -24.31 -3.28 16.81
N GLU A 228 -24.32 -2.01 17.26
CA GLU A 228 -25.51 -1.14 17.21
C GLU A 228 -26.04 -0.96 15.78
N CYS A 229 -25.13 -0.79 14.81
CA CYS A 229 -25.46 -0.51 13.41
C CYS A 229 -25.77 -1.77 12.58
N LEU A 230 -25.56 -2.97 13.11
CA LEU A 230 -25.94 -4.19 12.40
C LEU A 230 -27.44 -4.47 12.51
N ASN A 231 -28.06 -4.84 11.39
CA ASN A 231 -29.40 -5.39 11.37
C ASN A 231 -29.45 -6.73 12.13
N ALA A 232 -30.67 -7.21 12.44
CA ALA A 232 -30.83 -8.55 13.01
C ALA A 232 -30.26 -9.61 12.05
N SER A 233 -29.49 -10.56 12.58
CA SER A 233 -28.73 -11.54 11.76
C SER A 233 -27.70 -10.91 10.83
N GLY A 234 -27.32 -9.65 11.07
CA GLY A 234 -26.24 -8.98 10.36
C GLY A 234 -24.89 -9.61 10.64
N ILE A 235 -23.97 -9.48 9.68
CA ILE A 235 -22.66 -10.13 9.70
C ILE A 235 -21.58 -9.08 9.92
N LEU A 236 -20.63 -9.38 10.81
CA LEU A 236 -19.43 -8.59 11.02
C LEU A 236 -18.20 -9.39 10.60
N PHE A 237 -17.48 -8.92 9.57
CA PHE A 237 -16.19 -9.43 9.18
C PHE A 237 -15.07 -8.56 9.75
N LEU A 238 -14.14 -9.17 10.49
CA LEU A 238 -13.01 -8.46 11.09
C LEU A 238 -11.68 -9.04 10.62
N SER A 239 -10.68 -8.19 10.35
CA SER A 239 -9.28 -8.58 10.16
C SER A 239 -8.35 -7.43 10.54
N GLY A 240 -7.04 -7.56 10.32
CA GLY A 240 -6.05 -6.54 10.71
C GLY A 240 -5.45 -6.76 12.12
N PHE A 241 -5.61 -7.97 12.66
CA PHE A 241 -5.05 -8.40 13.95
C PHE A 241 -4.50 -9.83 13.86
N TYR A 242 -3.72 -10.24 14.87
CA TYR A 242 -3.09 -11.56 14.90
C TYR A 242 -4.03 -12.61 15.52
N GLU A 243 -3.82 -13.89 15.19
CA GLU A 243 -4.62 -14.99 15.71
C GLU A 243 -4.67 -15.03 17.25
N GLU A 244 -3.58 -14.65 17.92
CA GLU A 244 -3.49 -14.57 19.38
C GLU A 244 -4.43 -13.55 20.02
N ASP A 245 -4.86 -12.52 19.27
CA ASP A 245 -5.77 -11.48 19.75
C ASP A 245 -7.26 -11.91 19.67
N LEU A 246 -7.55 -13.04 19.01
CA LEU A 246 -8.92 -13.54 18.83
C LEU A 246 -9.72 -13.66 20.14
N PRO A 247 -9.18 -14.18 21.27
CA PRO A 247 -9.94 -14.28 22.51
C PRO A 247 -10.44 -12.92 23.03
N VAL A 248 -9.63 -11.88 22.90
CA VAL A 248 -9.99 -10.52 23.36
C VAL A 248 -11.07 -9.92 22.45
N ILE A 249 -10.89 -10.01 21.12
CA ILE A 249 -11.89 -9.57 20.14
C ILE A 249 -13.21 -10.30 20.35
N THR A 250 -13.18 -11.64 20.49
CA THR A 250 -14.37 -12.48 20.71
C THR A 250 -15.10 -12.09 21.99
N SER A 251 -14.37 -11.77 23.06
CA SER A 251 -14.98 -11.31 24.32
C SER A 251 -15.78 -10.03 24.12
N VAL A 252 -15.21 -9.03 23.42
CA VAL A 252 -15.91 -7.76 23.13
C VAL A 252 -17.11 -7.98 22.21
N CYS A 253 -16.97 -8.81 21.16
CA CYS A 253 -18.09 -9.19 20.29
C CYS A 253 -19.24 -9.82 21.09
N ASN A 254 -18.94 -10.81 21.95
CA ASN A 254 -19.96 -11.52 22.74
C ASN A 254 -20.73 -10.58 23.68
N VAL A 255 -20.06 -9.62 24.33
CA VAL A 255 -20.72 -8.59 25.17
C VAL A 255 -21.72 -7.75 24.37
N ASN A 256 -21.50 -7.60 23.06
CA ASN A 256 -22.34 -6.85 22.14
C ASN A 256 -23.27 -7.75 21.30
N ASN A 257 -23.55 -8.98 21.76
CA ASN A 257 -24.41 -9.97 21.10
C ASN A 257 -23.94 -10.42 19.71
N LEU A 258 -22.64 -10.33 19.43
CA LEU A 258 -22.05 -10.85 18.20
C LEU A 258 -21.41 -12.20 18.47
N THR A 259 -21.95 -13.25 17.86
CA THR A 259 -21.50 -14.63 18.04
C THR A 259 -20.47 -15.00 16.98
N PHE A 260 -19.32 -15.51 17.40
CA PHE A 260 -18.29 -16.02 16.49
C PHE A 260 -18.80 -17.21 15.67
N GLN A 261 -18.57 -17.20 14.35
CA GLN A 261 -18.89 -18.33 13.47
C GLN A 261 -17.65 -19.02 12.92
N GLU A 262 -16.78 -18.28 12.24
CA GLU A 262 -15.68 -18.86 11.48
C GLU A 262 -14.48 -17.92 11.41
N LYS A 263 -13.32 -18.52 11.08
CA LYS A 263 -12.07 -17.80 10.84
C LYS A 263 -11.29 -18.41 9.69
N ILE A 264 -10.51 -17.56 9.03
CA ILE A 264 -9.44 -17.94 8.10
C ILE A 264 -8.13 -17.41 8.71
N VAL A 265 -7.07 -18.22 8.66
CA VAL A 265 -5.74 -17.86 9.20
C VAL A 265 -4.69 -18.01 8.13
N LYS A 266 -3.82 -17.01 7.99
CA LYS A 266 -2.70 -17.01 7.04
C LYS A 266 -1.53 -16.23 7.62
N ASN A 267 -0.37 -16.88 7.75
CA ASN A 267 0.86 -16.26 8.29
C ASN A 267 0.64 -15.52 9.63
N ASN A 268 -0.06 -16.15 10.58
CA ASN A 268 -0.46 -15.60 11.89
C ASN A 268 -1.49 -14.46 11.87
N TRP A 269 -1.81 -13.90 10.71
CA TRP A 269 -2.97 -13.03 10.55
C TRP A 269 -4.26 -13.84 10.55
N ILE A 270 -5.33 -13.21 11.03
CA ILE A 270 -6.66 -13.83 11.08
C ILE A 270 -7.69 -12.92 10.42
N SER A 271 -8.69 -13.52 9.77
CA SER A 271 -9.93 -12.88 9.38
C SER A 271 -11.11 -13.68 9.89
N THR A 272 -12.06 -13.03 10.52
CA THR A 272 -13.15 -13.67 11.28
C THR A 272 -14.52 -13.19 10.81
N LYS A 273 -15.52 -14.03 11.08
CA LYS A 273 -16.93 -13.71 10.89
C LYS A 273 -17.69 -13.86 12.20
N PHE A 274 -18.46 -12.85 12.54
CA PHE A 274 -19.43 -12.86 13.63
C PHE A 274 -20.83 -12.57 13.09
N VAL A 275 -21.86 -13.00 13.84
CA VAL A 275 -23.27 -12.78 13.49
C VAL A 275 -24.01 -12.19 14.69
N LYS A 276 -24.87 -11.20 14.46
CA LYS A 276 -25.72 -10.56 15.47
C LYS A 276 -27.01 -11.32 15.77
#